data_AF-A0A955S602-F1
#
_entry.id   AF-A0A955S602-F1
#
_cell.length_a   1.000
_cell.length_b   1.000
_cell.length_c   1.000
_cell.angle_alpha   90.00
_cell.angle_beta   90.00
_cell.angle_gamma   90.00
#
_symmetry.space_group_name_H-M   'P 1'
#
loop_
_entity.id
_entity.type
_entity.pdbx_description
1 polymer ?
#
loop_
_entity_poly.entity_id
_entity_poly.type
_entity_poly.pdbx_seq_one_letter_code
_entity_poly.pdbx_strand_id
1 'polypeptide(L)'
;MKFNELTAHEIKDLLAKNETTAKDVFAGVTDYAKSVNDKVNSYVHFSENVPDFSQKQSQPFPIPIAIKDNMCMLGEETTCASKILKNFKAPYDATVISKLKDSGAMIIGNANMDEFAFGSSTENSAYGPARNPWDLDRVPGGSSGGSAAAVAAHQTIWSIGSDTGGSIRQPAAFCGVVGLKPTYGRVSRYGLIAFASSLDQIGPITKDVTDAAILLNIMAGHDPMDSTSTDIPVPDYTQALKNDVKGLKIGIPKEYFIDGIDEDVRQNILKAIDVLKEQGAEFVDISLPHTEYAVATYYIVATAEASSNLARFDGIQYGLRSLPGKTRKTAIVDLYEETRDKGFGNEPKRRIMLGTYSLSSGYYDAYYLRGLKVRTLIKRDFDEAFKTCDAIISPTAPTTAFKIGEKAKDPLSMYLSDIFTISANLSGIPAISIPCGFS
;
A
#
# COMPACT_ATOMS: atom_id res chain seq x y z
N MET A 1 -10.15 24.33 -16.76
CA MET A 1 -10.01 24.14 -15.31
C MET A 1 -8.99 23.04 -15.08
N LYS A 2 -8.15 23.13 -14.06
CA LYS A 2 -7.18 22.07 -13.73
C LYS A 2 -7.84 21.03 -12.82
N PHE A 3 -8.64 20.15 -13.40
CA PHE A 3 -9.38 19.13 -12.64
C PHE A 3 -8.47 18.25 -11.78
N ASN A 4 -7.26 18.01 -12.25
CA ASN A 4 -6.27 17.19 -11.60
C ASN A 4 -5.73 17.77 -10.28
N GLU A 5 -5.89 19.07 -10.01
CA GLU A 5 -5.50 19.70 -8.74
C GLU A 5 -6.61 19.60 -7.67
N LEU A 6 -7.87 19.40 -8.08
CA LEU A 6 -9.03 19.32 -7.18
C LEU A 6 -9.11 17.98 -6.41
N THR A 7 -9.81 17.98 -5.29
CA THR A 7 -10.24 16.79 -4.55
C THR A 7 -11.47 16.15 -5.21
N ALA A 8 -11.79 14.92 -4.84
CA ALA A 8 -12.94 14.23 -5.41
C ALA A 8 -14.27 14.84 -4.98
N HIS A 9 -14.39 15.30 -3.74
CA HIS A 9 -15.59 15.98 -3.27
C HIS A 9 -15.81 17.33 -3.98
N GLU A 10 -14.76 18.09 -4.28
CA GLU A 10 -14.86 19.29 -5.13
C GLU A 10 -15.28 18.97 -6.57
N ILE A 11 -14.71 17.92 -7.18
CA ILE A 11 -15.10 17.47 -8.52
C ILE A 11 -16.57 17.04 -8.53
N LYS A 12 -17.02 16.34 -7.49
CA LYS A 12 -18.41 15.92 -7.35
C LYS A 12 -19.37 17.10 -7.31
N ASP A 13 -19.00 18.17 -6.60
CA ASP A 13 -19.80 19.40 -6.55
C ASP A 13 -19.91 20.09 -7.92
N LEU A 14 -18.82 20.14 -8.68
CA LEU A 14 -18.82 20.69 -10.05
C LEU A 14 -19.72 19.88 -10.99
N LEU A 15 -19.67 18.56 -10.89
CA LEU A 15 -20.52 17.66 -11.68
C LEU A 15 -21.99 17.82 -11.29
N ALA A 16 -22.30 17.92 -10.00
CA ALA A 16 -23.67 18.14 -9.52
C ALA A 16 -24.27 19.47 -10.00
N LYS A 17 -23.43 20.50 -10.17
CA LYS A 17 -23.82 21.82 -10.71
C LYS A 17 -23.82 21.89 -12.24
N ASN A 18 -23.46 20.80 -12.94
CA ASN A 18 -23.26 20.77 -14.39
C ASN A 18 -22.23 21.79 -14.90
N GLU A 19 -21.23 22.13 -14.08
CA GLU A 19 -20.12 23.03 -14.46
C GLU A 19 -19.03 22.30 -15.28
N THR A 20 -19.03 20.97 -15.24
CA THR A 20 -18.15 20.10 -16.03
C THR A 20 -18.82 18.75 -16.31
N THR A 21 -18.16 17.88 -17.08
CA THR A 21 -18.61 16.51 -17.36
C THR A 21 -17.58 15.50 -16.89
N ALA A 22 -18.02 14.27 -16.58
CA ALA A 22 -17.11 13.18 -16.21
C ALA A 22 -16.08 12.90 -17.30
N LYS A 23 -16.45 13.08 -18.57
CA LYS A 23 -15.57 12.94 -19.73
C LYS A 23 -14.46 13.98 -19.71
N ASP A 24 -14.78 15.25 -19.46
CA ASP A 24 -13.79 16.33 -19.42
C ASP A 24 -12.84 16.17 -18.23
N VAL A 25 -13.37 15.74 -17.08
CA VAL A 25 -12.56 15.39 -15.90
C VAL A 25 -11.60 14.25 -16.22
N PHE A 26 -12.10 13.13 -16.76
CA PHE A 26 -11.26 11.97 -17.09
C PHE A 26 -10.19 12.30 -18.12
N ALA A 27 -10.55 12.99 -19.21
CA ALA A 27 -9.61 13.41 -20.24
C ALA A 27 -8.54 14.35 -19.66
N GLY A 28 -8.96 15.39 -18.93
CA GLY A 28 -8.04 16.37 -18.34
C GLY A 28 -7.04 15.74 -17.36
N VAL A 29 -7.48 14.81 -16.52
CA VAL A 29 -6.59 14.11 -15.58
C VAL A 29 -5.68 13.11 -16.31
N THR A 30 -6.23 12.31 -17.23
CA THR A 30 -5.46 11.27 -17.95
C THR A 30 -4.41 11.85 -18.90
N ASP A 31 -4.74 12.93 -19.61
CA ASP A 31 -3.80 13.59 -20.52
C ASP A 31 -2.63 14.20 -19.75
N TYR A 32 -2.93 14.84 -18.60
CA TYR A 32 -1.89 15.33 -17.70
C TYR A 32 -1.03 14.17 -17.17
N ALA A 33 -1.65 13.08 -16.70
CA ALA A 33 -0.96 11.90 -16.19
C ALA A 33 0.06 11.36 -17.20
N LYS A 34 -0.35 11.19 -18.46
CA LYS A 34 0.52 10.74 -19.56
C LYS A 34 1.65 11.72 -19.82
N SER A 35 1.39 13.03 -19.79
CA SER A 35 2.40 14.06 -20.09
C SER A 35 3.55 14.14 -19.08
N VAL A 36 3.35 13.68 -17.85
CA VAL A 36 4.37 13.76 -16.78
C VAL A 36 4.92 12.40 -16.36
N ASN A 37 4.32 11.28 -16.81
CA ASN A 37 4.73 9.94 -16.36
C ASN A 37 6.17 9.59 -16.73
N ASP A 38 6.71 10.09 -17.84
CA ASP A 38 8.12 9.84 -18.20
C ASP A 38 9.11 10.40 -17.16
N LYS A 39 8.67 11.38 -16.34
CA LYS A 39 9.47 11.94 -15.25
C LYS A 39 9.20 11.22 -13.93
N VAL A 40 7.93 11.01 -13.57
CA VAL A 40 7.57 10.46 -12.25
C VAL A 40 7.61 8.93 -12.21
N ASN A 41 7.35 8.28 -13.35
CA ASN A 41 7.24 6.84 -13.53
C ASN A 41 6.29 6.18 -12.51
N SER A 42 5.15 6.84 -12.26
CA SER A 42 4.13 6.42 -11.29
C SER A 42 3.17 5.38 -11.86
N TYR A 43 3.05 5.26 -13.18
CA TYR A 43 2.27 4.23 -13.86
C TYR A 43 3.19 3.25 -14.59
N VAL A 44 2.89 1.96 -14.44
CA VAL A 44 3.45 0.89 -15.28
C VAL A 44 2.75 0.87 -16.62
N HIS A 45 1.42 0.90 -16.59
CA HIS A 45 0.56 0.84 -17.77
C HIS A 45 -0.63 1.79 -17.58
N PHE A 46 -1.03 2.47 -18.65
CA PHE A 46 -2.32 3.14 -18.71
C PHE A 46 -3.38 2.14 -19.18
N SER A 47 -4.59 2.23 -18.63
CA SER A 47 -5.69 1.34 -18.99
C SER A 47 -6.07 1.52 -20.46
N GLU A 48 -6.28 0.40 -21.15
CA GLU A 48 -6.85 0.38 -22.51
C GLU A 48 -8.38 0.56 -22.48
N ASN A 49 -9.00 0.34 -21.31
CA ASN A 49 -10.44 0.43 -21.14
C ASN A 49 -10.85 1.88 -20.85
N VAL A 50 -11.43 2.54 -21.84
CA VAL A 50 -12.02 3.87 -21.66
C VAL A 50 -13.40 3.73 -20.99
N PRO A 51 -13.70 4.52 -19.93
CA PRO A 51 -15.04 4.53 -19.33
C PRO A 51 -16.14 4.84 -20.36
N ASP A 52 -17.28 4.16 -20.25
CA ASP A 52 -18.44 4.44 -21.10
C ASP A 52 -19.21 5.67 -20.59
N PHE A 53 -18.97 6.81 -21.24
CA PHE A 53 -19.64 8.08 -20.93
C PHE A 53 -21.04 8.22 -21.54
N SER A 54 -21.53 7.23 -22.29
CA SER A 54 -22.86 7.28 -22.91
C SER A 54 -23.99 6.95 -21.94
N GLN A 55 -23.67 6.28 -20.83
CA GLN A 55 -24.63 5.95 -19.80
C GLN A 55 -25.08 7.21 -19.06
N LYS A 56 -26.37 7.56 -19.20
CA LYS A 56 -27.00 8.67 -18.47
C LYS A 56 -27.21 8.39 -16.98
N GLN A 57 -26.76 7.25 -16.48
CA GLN A 57 -26.90 6.91 -15.07
C GLN A 57 -26.01 7.84 -14.25
N SER A 58 -26.59 8.48 -13.24
CA SER A 58 -25.87 9.24 -12.22
C SER A 58 -24.99 8.27 -11.44
N GLN A 59 -23.80 7.97 -11.96
CA GLN A 59 -22.78 7.25 -11.24
C GLN A 59 -22.41 8.05 -9.98
N PRO A 60 -22.34 7.44 -8.79
CA PRO A 60 -22.21 8.18 -7.54
C PRO A 60 -20.83 8.83 -7.37
N PHE A 61 -19.78 8.25 -7.95
CA PHE A 61 -18.39 8.73 -7.86
C PHE A 61 -17.62 8.56 -9.19
N PRO A 62 -17.93 9.35 -10.23
CA PRO A 62 -17.19 9.36 -11.49
C PRO A 62 -15.84 10.09 -11.34
N ILE A 63 -14.95 9.49 -10.55
CA ILE A 63 -13.67 10.08 -10.13
C ILE A 63 -12.52 9.27 -10.76
N PRO A 64 -11.54 9.94 -11.42
CA PRO A 64 -10.35 9.26 -11.92
C PRO A 64 -9.52 8.62 -10.80
N ILE A 65 -9.14 7.34 -10.99
CA ILE A 65 -8.44 6.55 -9.98
C ILE A 65 -7.27 5.74 -10.55
N ALA A 66 -6.16 5.68 -9.82
CA ALA A 66 -5.03 4.80 -10.11
C ALA A 66 -5.06 3.53 -9.23
N ILE A 67 -4.76 2.38 -9.81
CA ILE A 67 -4.82 1.08 -9.12
C ILE A 67 -3.40 0.53 -9.01
N LYS A 68 -2.89 0.20 -7.82
CA LYS A 68 -1.59 -0.45 -7.70
C LYS A 68 -1.55 -1.76 -8.52
N ASP A 69 -0.45 -2.02 -9.21
CA ASP A 69 -0.32 -3.13 -10.17
C ASP A 69 -0.29 -4.55 -9.57
N ASN A 70 -0.84 -4.74 -8.37
CA ASN A 70 -1.05 -6.06 -7.75
C ASN A 70 -2.51 -6.39 -7.47
N MET A 71 -3.45 -5.63 -8.04
CA MET A 71 -4.87 -5.98 -8.04
C MET A 71 -5.31 -6.43 -9.44
N CYS A 72 -5.92 -7.61 -9.52
CA CYS A 72 -6.45 -8.16 -10.76
C CYS A 72 -7.57 -7.28 -11.33
N MET A 73 -7.45 -6.89 -12.59
CA MET A 73 -8.48 -6.17 -13.36
C MET A 73 -8.82 -6.96 -14.62
N LEU A 74 -10.08 -7.37 -14.78
CA LEU A 74 -10.53 -8.26 -15.83
C LEU A 74 -10.10 -7.77 -17.22
N GLY A 75 -9.33 -8.58 -17.93
CA GLY A 75 -8.86 -8.33 -19.29
C GLY A 75 -7.67 -7.37 -19.40
N GLU A 76 -7.27 -6.73 -18.30
CA GLU A 76 -6.12 -5.81 -18.24
C GLU A 76 -4.89 -6.52 -17.70
N GLU A 77 -3.72 -5.94 -18.01
CA GLU A 77 -2.45 -6.47 -17.54
C GLU A 77 -2.29 -6.22 -16.03
N THR A 78 -1.79 -7.23 -15.29
CA THR A 78 -1.46 -7.09 -13.86
C THR A 78 -0.11 -7.75 -13.62
N THR A 79 0.95 -6.96 -13.42
CA THR A 79 2.32 -7.49 -13.48
C THR A 79 3.00 -7.61 -12.13
N CYS A 80 2.42 -7.00 -11.08
CA CYS A 80 3.08 -6.81 -9.79
C CYS A 80 4.46 -6.15 -9.95
N ALA A 81 4.62 -5.29 -10.96
CA ALA A 81 5.90 -4.76 -11.40
C ALA A 81 7.00 -5.82 -11.61
N SER A 82 6.63 -7.04 -12.05
CA SER A 82 7.54 -8.18 -12.24
C SER A 82 7.57 -8.67 -13.68
N LYS A 83 8.75 -9.14 -14.10
CA LYS A 83 8.91 -9.80 -15.41
C LYS A 83 8.18 -11.13 -15.48
N ILE A 84 7.99 -11.82 -14.35
CA ILE A 84 7.35 -13.15 -14.34
C ILE A 84 5.86 -13.08 -14.69
N LEU A 85 5.23 -11.92 -14.50
CA LEU A 85 3.83 -11.66 -14.85
C LEU A 85 3.67 -10.69 -16.02
N LYS A 86 4.75 -10.39 -16.74
CA LYS A 86 4.65 -9.61 -17.98
C LYS A 86 3.67 -10.29 -18.94
N ASN A 87 2.74 -9.52 -19.50
CA ASN A 87 1.63 -9.94 -20.35
C ASN A 87 0.56 -10.80 -19.67
N PHE A 88 0.56 -10.94 -18.33
CA PHE A 88 -0.53 -11.60 -17.63
C PHE A 88 -1.77 -10.70 -17.65
N LYS A 89 -2.79 -11.10 -18.40
CA LYS A 89 -4.11 -10.47 -18.37
C LYS A 89 -4.99 -11.15 -17.32
N ALA A 90 -5.46 -10.38 -16.35
CA ALA A 90 -6.23 -10.96 -15.24
C ALA A 90 -7.58 -11.52 -15.75
N PRO A 91 -7.96 -12.75 -15.37
CA PRO A 91 -9.20 -13.38 -15.85
C PRO A 91 -10.44 -13.01 -15.02
N TYR A 92 -10.31 -12.11 -14.05
CA TYR A 92 -11.39 -11.64 -13.18
C TYR A 92 -11.02 -10.28 -12.57
N ASP A 93 -12.02 -9.56 -12.08
CA ASP A 93 -11.83 -8.37 -11.25
C ASP A 93 -11.62 -8.78 -9.79
N ALA A 94 -10.64 -8.15 -9.13
CA ALA A 94 -10.59 -8.14 -7.67
C ALA A 94 -11.87 -7.50 -7.11
N THR A 95 -12.31 -7.92 -5.92
CA THR A 95 -13.58 -7.42 -5.34
C THR A 95 -13.58 -5.90 -5.18
N VAL A 96 -12.43 -5.31 -4.81
CA VAL A 96 -12.29 -3.87 -4.72
C VAL A 96 -12.47 -3.18 -6.08
N ILE A 97 -12.04 -3.81 -7.18
CA ILE A 97 -12.17 -3.27 -8.53
C ILE A 97 -13.64 -3.31 -8.97
N SER A 98 -14.35 -4.40 -8.70
CA SER A 98 -15.80 -4.47 -8.94
C SER A 98 -16.55 -3.36 -8.19
N LYS A 99 -16.28 -3.19 -6.88
CA LYS A 99 -16.88 -2.11 -6.07
C LYS A 99 -16.58 -0.71 -6.62
N LEU A 100 -15.35 -0.47 -7.07
CA LEU A 100 -14.96 0.80 -7.69
C LEU A 100 -15.71 1.04 -9.00
N LYS A 101 -15.78 0.04 -9.89
CA LYS A 101 -16.54 0.12 -11.14
C LYS A 101 -18.03 0.35 -10.88
N ASP A 102 -18.62 -0.32 -9.89
CA ASP A 102 -20.03 -0.16 -9.48
C ASP A 102 -20.32 1.24 -8.93
N SER A 103 -19.33 1.90 -8.31
CA SER A 103 -19.43 3.31 -7.89
C SER A 103 -19.25 4.30 -9.05
N GLY A 104 -18.86 3.81 -10.22
CA GLY A 104 -18.53 4.59 -11.41
C GLY A 104 -17.14 5.21 -11.42
N ALA A 105 -16.23 4.77 -10.54
CA ALA A 105 -14.85 5.25 -10.56
C ALA A 105 -14.17 4.95 -11.89
N MET A 106 -13.38 5.90 -12.39
CA MET A 106 -12.81 5.86 -13.73
C MET A 106 -11.33 5.48 -13.65
N ILE A 107 -11.04 4.20 -13.86
CA ILE A 107 -9.69 3.66 -13.74
C ILE A 107 -8.80 4.23 -14.85
N ILE A 108 -7.70 4.89 -14.46
CA ILE A 108 -6.72 5.47 -15.38
C ILE A 108 -5.69 4.41 -15.82
N GLY A 109 -5.34 3.49 -14.92
CA GLY A 109 -4.34 2.45 -15.16
C GLY A 109 -3.65 1.95 -13.90
N ASN A 110 -2.59 1.17 -14.12
CA ASN A 110 -1.83 0.45 -13.11
C ASN A 110 -0.67 1.30 -12.58
N ALA A 111 -0.70 1.64 -11.30
CA ALA A 111 0.35 2.35 -10.60
C ALA A 111 1.55 1.44 -10.28
N ASN A 112 2.75 2.00 -10.43
CA ASN A 112 4.04 1.35 -10.20
C ASN A 112 4.26 0.99 -8.72
N MET A 113 5.08 -0.03 -8.50
CA MET A 113 5.32 -0.61 -7.19
C MET A 113 6.64 -1.37 -7.14
N ASP A 114 7.15 -1.64 -5.94
CA ASP A 114 8.20 -2.67 -5.80
C ASP A 114 7.67 -4.02 -6.28
N GLU A 115 8.55 -4.79 -6.93
CA GLU A 115 8.21 -6.12 -7.45
C GLU A 115 7.57 -7.01 -6.37
N PHE A 116 6.37 -7.52 -6.63
CA PHE A 116 5.56 -8.32 -5.68
C PHE A 116 5.30 -7.64 -4.32
N ALA A 117 5.32 -6.31 -4.28
CA ALA A 117 5.19 -5.50 -3.08
C ALA A 117 6.40 -5.61 -2.12
N PHE A 118 7.56 -6.06 -2.61
CA PHE A 118 8.76 -6.28 -1.80
C PHE A 118 9.74 -5.11 -1.85
N GLY A 119 9.49 -4.12 -1.00
CA GLY A 119 10.40 -3.00 -0.82
C GLY A 119 9.73 -1.80 -0.18
N SER A 120 10.55 -0.78 0.06
CA SER A 120 10.17 0.47 0.75
C SER A 120 10.62 1.69 -0.06
N SER A 121 10.82 1.54 -1.38
CA SER A 121 11.29 2.62 -2.26
C SER A 121 10.79 2.59 -3.72
N THR A 122 10.15 1.51 -4.17
CA THR A 122 9.74 1.28 -5.56
C THR A 122 10.92 1.10 -6.54
N GLU A 123 12.14 1.02 -6.04
CA GLU A 123 13.35 0.78 -6.86
C GLU A 123 13.43 -0.64 -7.40
N ASN A 124 12.75 -1.60 -6.76
CA ASN A 124 12.76 -2.99 -7.21
C ASN A 124 11.83 -3.25 -8.41
N SER A 125 11.07 -2.25 -8.86
CA SER A 125 10.19 -2.39 -10.02
C SER A 125 10.95 -2.86 -11.26
N ALA A 126 10.44 -3.89 -11.95
CA ALA A 126 10.97 -4.32 -13.24
C ALA A 126 10.80 -3.27 -14.35
N TYR A 127 10.01 -2.22 -14.10
CA TYR A 127 9.73 -1.09 -14.99
C TYR A 127 10.54 0.17 -14.62
N GLY A 128 11.47 0.04 -13.68
CA GLY A 128 12.30 1.13 -13.19
C GLY A 128 11.66 1.90 -12.03
N PRO A 129 12.46 2.70 -11.32
CA PRO A 129 12.02 3.38 -10.11
C PRO A 129 10.96 4.44 -10.43
N ALA A 130 9.92 4.50 -9.60
CA ALA A 130 9.10 5.71 -9.47
C ALA A 130 9.90 6.79 -8.72
N ARG A 131 9.55 8.06 -8.92
CA ARG A 131 10.25 9.23 -8.35
C ARG A 131 9.33 10.06 -7.49
N ASN A 132 9.88 10.67 -6.45
CA ASN A 132 9.11 11.54 -5.56
C ASN A 132 8.76 12.87 -6.25
N PRO A 133 7.49 13.30 -6.31
CA PRO A 133 7.12 14.56 -6.97
C PRO A 133 7.67 15.82 -6.30
N TRP A 134 8.04 15.75 -5.02
CA TRP A 134 8.67 16.87 -4.30
C TRP A 134 10.17 17.02 -4.61
N ASP A 135 10.83 15.93 -5.01
CA ASP A 135 12.24 15.88 -5.41
C ASP A 135 12.50 14.61 -6.24
N LEU A 136 12.70 14.77 -7.55
CA LEU A 136 12.81 13.64 -8.48
C LEU A 136 14.06 12.77 -8.26
N ASP A 137 15.04 13.22 -7.46
CA ASP A 137 16.20 12.40 -7.07
C ASP A 137 15.94 11.54 -5.83
N ARG A 138 14.75 11.66 -5.22
CA ARG A 138 14.32 10.91 -4.04
C ARG A 138 13.26 9.86 -4.36
N VAL A 139 13.20 8.86 -3.49
CA VAL A 139 12.24 7.76 -3.60
C VAL A 139 10.84 8.23 -3.19
N PRO A 140 9.76 7.75 -3.83
CA PRO A 140 8.39 7.98 -3.38
C PRO A 140 7.97 7.05 -2.25
N GLY A 141 8.90 6.24 -1.72
CA GLY A 141 8.62 5.19 -0.77
C GLY A 141 8.18 3.89 -1.45
N GLY A 142 7.79 2.89 -0.66
CA GLY A 142 7.36 1.61 -1.19
C GLY A 142 6.53 0.76 -0.22
N SER A 143 5.83 -0.25 -0.72
CA SER A 143 5.81 -0.67 -2.13
C SER A 143 4.75 0.01 -2.98
N SER A 144 3.82 0.81 -2.43
CA SER A 144 2.83 1.56 -3.24
C SER A 144 3.35 2.94 -3.67
N GLY A 145 4.63 3.06 -4.02
CA GLY A 145 5.24 4.35 -4.35
C GLY A 145 4.65 5.01 -5.59
N GLY A 146 4.30 4.24 -6.63
CA GLY A 146 3.58 4.77 -7.78
C GLY A 146 2.19 5.32 -7.42
N SER A 147 1.45 4.62 -6.55
CA SER A 147 0.13 5.09 -6.09
C SER A 147 0.21 6.42 -5.35
N ALA A 148 1.20 6.58 -4.46
CA ALA A 148 1.40 7.83 -3.71
C ALA A 148 1.95 8.95 -4.59
N ALA A 149 2.94 8.65 -5.44
CA ALA A 149 3.51 9.60 -6.38
C ALA A 149 2.46 10.10 -7.39
N ALA A 150 1.56 9.24 -7.88
CA ALA A 150 0.50 9.64 -8.80
C ALA A 150 -0.47 10.67 -8.16
N VAL A 151 -0.81 10.51 -6.89
CA VAL A 151 -1.69 11.45 -6.17
C VAL A 151 -0.94 12.77 -5.91
N ALA A 152 0.29 12.69 -5.40
CA ALA A 152 1.12 13.85 -5.09
C ALA A 152 1.49 14.67 -6.34
N ALA A 153 1.75 14.01 -7.46
CA ALA A 153 2.02 14.65 -8.75
C ALA A 153 0.76 15.10 -9.48
N HIS A 154 -0.44 14.93 -8.91
CA HIS A 154 -1.71 15.25 -9.58
C HIS A 154 -1.91 14.49 -10.90
N GLN A 155 -1.39 13.27 -11.02
CA GLN A 155 -1.65 12.37 -12.15
C GLN A 155 -2.96 11.58 -11.96
N THR A 156 -3.53 11.60 -10.76
CA THR A 156 -4.83 11.04 -10.45
C THR A 156 -5.48 11.79 -9.29
N ILE A 157 -6.79 11.59 -9.08
CA ILE A 157 -7.51 12.16 -7.94
C ILE A 157 -7.43 11.19 -6.76
N TRP A 158 -7.72 9.92 -7.02
CA TRP A 158 -7.63 8.84 -6.05
C TRP A 158 -6.59 7.81 -6.47
N SER A 159 -6.00 7.13 -5.50
CA SER A 159 -5.36 5.86 -5.78
C SER A 159 -5.65 4.84 -4.68
N ILE A 160 -5.46 3.57 -5.01
CA ILE A 160 -5.42 2.50 -4.01
C ILE A 160 -4.05 1.83 -4.03
N GLY A 161 -3.63 1.39 -2.85
CA GLY A 161 -2.42 0.61 -2.63
C GLY A 161 -2.70 -0.64 -1.82
N SER A 162 -1.62 -1.35 -1.50
CA SER A 162 -1.64 -2.48 -0.55
C SER A 162 -0.55 -2.29 0.49
N ASP A 163 -0.86 -2.61 1.75
CA ASP A 163 0.01 -2.41 2.90
C ASP A 163 0.20 -3.75 3.63
N THR A 164 1.43 -4.28 3.58
CA THR A 164 1.81 -5.51 4.28
C THR A 164 2.65 -5.22 5.52
N GLY A 165 3.46 -4.15 5.49
CA GLY A 165 4.30 -3.70 6.61
C GLY A 165 4.46 -2.18 6.69
N GLY A 166 3.62 -1.41 6.00
CA GLY A 166 3.77 0.04 5.82
C GLY A 166 3.57 0.52 4.40
N SER A 167 3.34 -0.40 3.46
CA SER A 167 3.42 -0.12 2.03
C SER A 167 2.36 0.82 1.45
N ILE A 168 1.39 1.30 2.24
CA ILE A 168 0.53 2.45 1.90
C ILE A 168 1.00 3.70 2.66
N ARG A 169 1.21 3.55 3.97
CA ARG A 169 1.48 4.66 4.88
C ARG A 169 2.85 5.30 4.65
N GLN A 170 3.90 4.51 4.45
CA GLN A 170 5.25 5.01 4.22
C GLN A 170 5.36 5.78 2.89
N PRO A 171 4.83 5.28 1.75
CA PRO A 171 4.75 6.09 0.54
C PRO A 171 3.95 7.38 0.73
N ALA A 172 2.82 7.31 1.46
CA ALA A 172 2.01 8.50 1.74
C ALA A 172 2.78 9.55 2.55
N ALA A 173 3.56 9.13 3.55
CA ALA A 173 4.44 10.01 4.31
C ALA A 173 5.53 10.64 3.42
N PHE A 174 6.17 9.86 2.55
CA PHE A 174 7.23 10.34 1.68
C PHE A 174 6.74 11.29 0.58
N CYS A 175 5.54 11.05 0.05
CA CYS A 175 4.94 11.89 -0.99
C CYS A 175 4.06 13.01 -0.45
N GLY A 176 3.90 13.16 0.86
CA GLY A 176 3.09 14.22 1.46
C GLY A 176 1.60 14.11 1.10
N VAL A 177 1.05 12.90 1.13
CA VAL A 177 -0.37 12.60 0.88
C VAL A 177 -0.99 11.81 2.04
N VAL A 178 -2.31 11.62 2.03
CA VAL A 178 -3.01 10.79 3.02
C VAL A 178 -2.98 9.34 2.57
N GLY A 179 -2.62 8.42 3.46
CA GLY A 179 -2.61 6.98 3.17
C GLY A 179 -3.15 6.17 4.34
N LEU A 180 -4.20 5.39 4.12
CA LEU A 180 -4.89 4.62 5.16
C LEU A 180 -4.78 3.13 4.87
N LYS A 181 -4.25 2.39 5.84
CA LYS A 181 -4.43 0.94 5.92
C LYS A 181 -5.61 0.66 6.85
N PRO A 182 -6.74 0.12 6.37
CA PRO A 182 -7.86 -0.21 7.25
C PRO A 182 -7.54 -1.43 8.13
N THR A 183 -8.46 -1.78 9.04
CA THR A 183 -8.38 -3.02 9.84
C THR A 183 -8.21 -4.22 8.91
N TYR A 184 -7.39 -5.20 9.29
CA TYR A 184 -7.30 -6.45 8.54
C TYR A 184 -8.68 -7.11 8.45
N GLY A 185 -9.08 -7.52 7.24
CA GLY A 185 -10.42 -8.04 6.95
C GLY A 185 -11.51 -7.01 6.63
N ARG A 186 -11.25 -5.70 6.77
CA ARG A 186 -12.23 -4.63 6.43
C ARG A 186 -12.49 -4.47 4.93
N VAL A 187 -11.45 -4.60 4.12
CA VAL A 187 -11.50 -4.61 2.65
C VAL A 187 -11.10 -6.01 2.20
N SER A 188 -11.81 -6.56 1.21
CA SER A 188 -11.51 -7.88 0.65
C SER A 188 -10.13 -7.93 0.02
N ARG A 189 -9.49 -9.10 0.14
CA ARG A 189 -8.22 -9.44 -0.50
C ARG A 189 -8.41 -10.35 -1.72
N TYR A 190 -9.65 -10.68 -2.09
CA TYR A 190 -9.91 -11.42 -3.32
C TYR A 190 -9.46 -10.62 -4.54
N GLY A 191 -8.55 -11.21 -5.32
CA GLY A 191 -7.88 -10.58 -6.46
C GLY A 191 -6.75 -9.62 -6.12
N LEU A 192 -6.36 -9.49 -4.85
CA LEU A 192 -5.03 -9.00 -4.49
C LEU A 192 -4.02 -10.13 -4.71
N ILE A 193 -3.00 -9.90 -5.54
CA ILE A 193 -1.90 -10.86 -5.69
C ILE A 193 -1.11 -10.88 -4.38
N ALA A 194 -1.24 -11.99 -3.66
CA ALA A 194 -0.81 -12.11 -2.27
C ALA A 194 0.72 -12.00 -2.11
N PHE A 195 1.12 -11.17 -1.15
CA PHE A 195 2.45 -11.19 -0.53
C PHE A 195 2.37 -12.04 0.74
N ALA A 196 1.89 -11.47 1.84
CA ALA A 196 1.76 -12.15 3.12
C ALA A 196 0.30 -12.12 3.52
N SER A 197 -0.39 -13.23 3.27
CA SER A 197 -1.82 -13.37 3.43
C SER A 197 -2.34 -12.96 4.81
N SER A 198 -1.57 -13.10 5.89
CA SER A 198 -2.04 -12.70 7.23
C SER A 198 -1.80 -11.23 7.57
N LEU A 199 -1.23 -10.44 6.65
CA LEU A 199 -0.77 -9.07 6.86
C LEU A 199 -1.28 -8.09 5.79
N ASP A 200 -1.46 -8.58 4.56
CA ASP A 200 -1.85 -7.79 3.41
C ASP A 200 -3.20 -7.11 3.62
N GLN A 201 -3.28 -5.81 3.31
CA GLN A 201 -4.55 -5.12 3.23
C GLN A 201 -4.56 -4.00 2.19
N ILE A 202 -5.63 -3.92 1.40
CA ILE A 202 -5.86 -2.84 0.43
C ILE A 202 -6.36 -1.60 1.18
N GLY A 203 -5.92 -0.41 0.74
CA GLY A 203 -6.36 0.85 1.34
C GLY A 203 -6.21 2.07 0.42
N PRO A 204 -6.90 3.16 0.74
CA PRO A 204 -6.90 4.37 -0.08
C PRO A 204 -5.65 5.22 0.13
N ILE A 205 -5.24 5.92 -0.93
CA ILE A 205 -4.27 7.01 -0.92
C ILE A 205 -4.90 8.21 -1.63
N THR A 206 -4.97 9.35 -0.95
CA THR A 206 -5.76 10.51 -1.37
C THR A 206 -5.07 11.82 -0.98
N LYS A 207 -5.55 12.94 -1.53
CA LYS A 207 -5.03 14.28 -1.20
C LYS A 207 -5.40 14.72 0.20
N ASP A 208 -6.58 14.32 0.67
CA ASP A 208 -7.11 14.69 1.98
C ASP A 208 -7.83 13.53 2.69
N VAL A 209 -8.21 13.78 3.94
CA VAL A 209 -8.86 12.78 4.81
C VAL A 209 -10.32 12.54 4.40
N THR A 210 -11.00 13.55 3.86
CA THR A 210 -12.39 13.43 3.37
C THR A 210 -12.48 12.40 2.26
N ASP A 211 -11.61 12.53 1.25
CA ASP A 211 -11.55 11.59 0.13
C ASP A 211 -11.14 10.19 0.59
N ALA A 212 -10.25 10.06 1.58
CA ALA A 212 -9.89 8.75 2.14
C ALA A 212 -11.11 8.05 2.77
N ALA A 213 -11.95 8.79 3.50
CA ALA A 213 -13.17 8.25 4.11
C ALA A 213 -14.21 7.84 3.06
N ILE A 214 -14.41 8.67 2.03
CA ILE A 214 -15.31 8.36 0.90
C ILE A 214 -14.84 7.10 0.16
N LEU A 215 -13.56 7.03 -0.17
CA LEU A 215 -13.00 5.90 -0.92
C LEU A 215 -13.05 4.61 -0.09
N LEU A 216 -12.79 4.68 1.23
CA LEU A 216 -12.94 3.53 2.11
C LEU A 216 -14.39 3.03 2.19
N ASN A 217 -15.40 3.93 2.22
CA ASN A 217 -16.81 3.54 2.17
C ASN A 217 -17.13 2.69 0.94
N ILE A 218 -16.57 3.04 -0.22
CA ILE A 218 -16.76 2.29 -1.48
C ILE A 218 -16.11 0.89 -1.38
N MET A 219 -14.88 0.84 -0.88
CA MET A 219 -14.05 -0.36 -0.90
C MET A 219 -14.39 -1.39 0.19
N ALA A 220 -14.85 -0.93 1.36
CA ALA A 220 -15.03 -1.76 2.53
C ALA A 220 -16.25 -2.69 2.43
N GLY A 221 -16.24 -3.75 3.24
CA GLY A 221 -17.38 -4.66 3.44
C GLY A 221 -17.00 -6.12 3.32
N HIS A 222 -17.88 -6.97 3.84
CA HIS A 222 -17.76 -8.41 3.73
C HIS A 222 -17.78 -8.84 2.26
N ASP A 223 -17.01 -9.89 1.95
CA ASP A 223 -16.93 -10.50 0.64
C ASP A 223 -16.94 -12.04 0.80
N PRO A 224 -17.95 -12.74 0.25
CA PRO A 224 -18.02 -14.19 0.31
C PRO A 224 -16.85 -14.90 -0.41
N MET A 225 -16.12 -14.20 -1.29
CA MET A 225 -14.94 -14.73 -1.98
C MET A 225 -13.66 -14.64 -1.13
N ASP A 226 -13.69 -13.94 0.01
CA ASP A 226 -12.59 -13.82 0.95
C ASP A 226 -13.03 -14.27 2.35
N SER A 227 -12.63 -15.49 2.72
CA SER A 227 -12.94 -16.08 4.04
C SER A 227 -12.36 -15.32 5.24
N THR A 228 -11.47 -14.35 5.01
CA THR A 228 -10.92 -13.49 6.07
C THR A 228 -11.55 -12.10 6.12
N SER A 229 -12.42 -11.78 5.16
CA SER A 229 -13.18 -10.53 5.20
C SER A 229 -14.19 -10.60 6.35
N THR A 230 -14.22 -9.57 7.18
CA THR A 230 -15.05 -9.56 8.38
C THR A 230 -16.50 -9.30 8.01
N ASP A 231 -17.42 -10.16 8.46
CA ASP A 231 -18.86 -9.94 8.38
C ASP A 231 -19.32 -8.95 9.47
N ILE A 232 -18.85 -7.71 9.34
CA ILE A 232 -19.17 -6.59 10.21
C ILE A 232 -19.69 -5.46 9.34
N PRO A 233 -20.87 -4.87 9.65
CA PRO A 233 -21.40 -3.72 8.92
C PRO A 233 -20.35 -2.63 8.72
N VAL A 234 -20.36 -2.02 7.54
CA VAL A 234 -19.49 -0.88 7.22
C VAL A 234 -20.18 0.38 7.74
N PRO A 235 -19.62 1.07 8.73
CA PRO A 235 -20.14 2.38 9.10
C PRO A 235 -19.85 3.38 7.98
N ASP A 236 -20.66 4.42 7.86
CA ASP A 236 -20.32 5.55 7.00
C ASP A 236 -19.18 6.35 7.64
N TYR A 237 -17.96 6.16 7.15
CA TYR A 237 -16.76 6.83 7.67
C TYR A 237 -16.81 8.36 7.52
N THR A 238 -17.61 8.89 6.60
CA THR A 238 -17.74 10.35 6.44
C THR A 238 -18.45 11.01 7.62
N GLN A 239 -19.28 10.26 8.37
CA GLN A 239 -19.91 10.75 9.61
C GLN A 239 -18.91 10.97 10.75
N ALA A 240 -17.70 10.40 10.64
CA ALA A 240 -16.62 10.59 11.60
C ALA A 240 -15.74 11.83 11.29
N LEU A 241 -15.95 12.52 10.16
CA LEU A 241 -15.25 13.75 9.79
C LEU A 241 -15.75 14.93 10.63
N LYS A 242 -15.32 14.97 11.88
CA LYS A 242 -15.64 16.03 12.84
C LYS A 242 -14.37 16.85 13.10
N ASN A 243 -14.48 18.17 13.00
CA ASN A 243 -13.41 19.10 13.35
C ASN A 243 -13.37 19.34 14.87
N ASP A 244 -13.31 18.27 15.65
CA ASP A 244 -13.23 18.31 17.11
C ASP A 244 -12.49 17.08 17.62
N VAL A 245 -11.46 17.33 18.44
CA VAL A 245 -10.64 16.30 19.11
C VAL A 245 -10.64 16.48 20.63
N LYS A 246 -11.50 17.36 21.16
CA LYS A 246 -11.53 17.68 22.58
C LYS A 246 -11.84 16.44 23.42
N GLY A 247 -10.97 16.14 24.37
CA GLY A 247 -11.09 14.99 25.28
C GLY A 247 -10.71 13.65 24.66
N LEU A 248 -10.27 13.60 23.39
CA LEU A 248 -9.72 12.40 22.78
C LEU A 248 -8.38 12.05 23.45
N LYS A 249 -8.22 10.82 23.93
CA LYS A 249 -6.98 10.37 24.57
C LYS A 249 -6.05 9.73 23.55
N ILE A 250 -4.89 10.34 23.33
CA ILE A 250 -3.90 9.91 22.35
C ILE A 250 -2.67 9.37 23.08
N GLY A 251 -2.34 8.10 22.81
CA GLY A 251 -1.16 7.42 23.34
C GLY A 251 0.12 7.84 22.62
N ILE A 252 1.17 8.12 23.38
CA ILE A 252 2.54 8.32 22.90
C ILE A 252 3.38 7.10 23.31
N PRO A 253 3.80 6.22 22.39
CA PRO A 253 4.64 5.07 22.71
C PRO A 253 6.06 5.50 23.03
N LYS A 254 6.54 5.20 24.25
CA LYS A 254 7.91 5.52 24.67
C LYS A 254 8.96 4.93 23.72
N GLU A 255 8.69 3.75 23.17
CA GLU A 255 9.58 3.00 22.30
C GLU A 255 9.70 3.61 20.89
N TYR A 256 8.83 4.55 20.52
CA TYR A 256 8.82 5.18 19.19
C TYR A 256 9.45 6.57 19.15
N PHE A 257 9.83 7.14 20.30
CA PHE A 257 10.47 8.46 20.39
C PHE A 257 11.91 8.32 20.93
N ILE A 258 12.68 7.45 20.28
CA ILE A 258 14.06 7.08 20.65
C ILE A 258 15.10 7.79 19.77
N ASP A 259 16.37 7.63 20.14
CA ASP A 259 17.50 8.06 19.31
C ASP A 259 17.50 7.29 17.97
N GLY A 260 17.72 8.00 16.85
CA GLY A 260 17.70 7.43 15.49
C GLY A 260 16.58 7.93 14.57
N ILE A 261 15.65 8.74 15.08
CA ILE A 261 14.71 9.52 14.28
C ILE A 261 15.44 10.77 13.79
N ASP A 262 15.25 11.13 12.52
CA ASP A 262 15.73 12.39 11.97
C ASP A 262 15.15 13.59 12.75
N GLU A 263 15.98 14.60 13.01
CA GLU A 263 15.59 15.72 13.85
C GLU A 263 14.42 16.51 13.26
N ASP A 264 14.37 16.69 11.93
CA ASP A 264 13.26 17.41 11.29
C ASP A 264 11.95 16.63 11.40
N VAL A 265 12.02 15.30 11.31
CA VAL A 265 10.86 14.42 11.56
C VAL A 265 10.40 14.53 13.00
N ARG A 266 11.34 14.47 13.96
CA ARG A 266 11.06 14.62 15.40
C ARG A 266 10.39 15.97 15.69
N GLN A 267 10.92 17.06 15.15
CA GLN A 267 10.36 18.38 15.37
C GLN A 267 8.95 18.53 14.76
N ASN A 268 8.72 18.00 13.56
CA ASN A 268 7.41 18.09 12.92
C ASN A 268 6.34 17.25 13.65
N ILE A 269 6.68 16.04 14.14
CA ILE A 269 5.69 15.26 14.91
C ILE A 269 5.38 15.92 16.26
N LEU A 270 6.37 16.53 16.92
CA LEU A 270 6.14 17.26 18.17
C LEU A 270 5.23 18.48 17.96
N LYS A 271 5.44 19.24 16.87
CA LYS A 271 4.53 20.33 16.48
C LYS A 271 3.11 19.83 16.23
N ALA A 272 2.94 18.69 15.55
CA ALA A 272 1.63 18.11 15.30
C ALA A 272 0.92 17.69 16.61
N ILE A 273 1.67 17.11 17.55
CA ILE A 273 1.19 16.80 18.90
C ILE A 273 0.73 18.07 19.62
N ASP A 274 1.51 19.16 19.55
CA ASP A 274 1.17 20.42 20.21
C ASP A 274 -0.07 21.07 19.60
N VAL A 275 -0.24 21.04 18.28
CA VAL A 275 -1.49 21.46 17.62
C VAL A 275 -2.70 20.67 18.14
N LEU A 276 -2.58 19.35 18.28
CA LEU A 276 -3.68 18.52 18.81
C LEU A 276 -3.98 18.84 20.29
N LYS A 277 -2.96 19.12 21.12
CA LYS A 277 -3.15 19.58 22.50
C LYS A 277 -3.89 20.91 22.56
N GLU A 278 -3.52 21.87 21.70
CA GLU A 278 -4.18 23.17 21.61
C GLU A 278 -5.65 23.04 21.22
N GLN A 279 -5.99 22.04 20.38
CA GLN A 279 -7.37 21.70 20.03
C GLN A 279 -8.10 20.87 21.10
N GLY A 280 -7.45 20.56 22.24
CA GLY A 280 -8.06 19.93 23.40
C GLY A 280 -7.94 18.41 23.49
N ALA A 281 -7.09 17.79 22.66
CA ALA A 281 -6.76 16.37 22.83
C ALA A 281 -5.91 16.15 24.11
N GLU A 282 -6.15 15.04 24.78
CA GLU A 282 -5.38 14.60 25.95
C GLU A 282 -4.31 13.61 25.51
N PHE A 283 -3.10 13.70 26.06
CA PHE A 283 -2.01 12.77 25.74
C PHE A 283 -1.64 11.92 26.94
N VAL A 284 -1.42 10.64 26.71
CA VAL A 284 -1.00 9.68 27.73
C VAL A 284 0.23 8.91 27.25
N ASP A 285 1.22 8.77 28.12
CA ASP A 285 2.36 7.91 27.82
C ASP A 285 1.92 6.45 27.88
N ILE A 286 2.20 5.70 26.81
CA ILE A 286 1.96 4.26 26.72
C ILE A 286 3.28 3.53 26.51
N SER A 287 3.26 2.21 26.67
CA SER A 287 4.41 1.34 26.44
C SER A 287 4.02 0.20 25.52
N LEU A 288 4.81 0.02 24.47
CA LEU A 288 4.75 -1.08 23.50
C LEU A 288 6.05 -1.90 23.59
N PRO A 289 6.26 -2.65 24.68
CA PRO A 289 7.58 -3.20 25.04
C PRO A 289 8.13 -4.21 24.03
N HIS A 290 7.30 -4.84 23.20
CA HIS A 290 7.76 -5.80 22.19
C HIS A 290 8.09 -5.16 20.83
N THR A 291 8.09 -3.82 20.76
CA THR A 291 8.46 -3.05 19.56
C THR A 291 9.79 -3.46 18.95
N GLU A 292 10.82 -3.69 19.78
CA GLU A 292 12.16 -4.06 19.30
C GLU A 292 12.16 -5.35 18.46
N TYR A 293 11.18 -6.24 18.67
CA TYR A 293 11.04 -7.50 17.94
C TYR A 293 10.20 -7.38 16.67
N ALA A 294 9.56 -6.23 16.40
CA ALA A 294 8.58 -6.08 15.33
C ALA A 294 9.19 -6.33 13.94
N VAL A 295 10.35 -5.74 13.66
CA VAL A 295 11.05 -5.92 12.37
C VAL A 295 11.40 -7.39 12.14
N ALA A 296 12.06 -8.05 13.11
CA ALA A 296 12.43 -9.45 12.99
C ALA A 296 11.19 -10.36 12.82
N THR A 297 10.15 -10.11 13.61
CA THR A 297 8.89 -10.87 13.56
C THR A 297 8.22 -10.74 12.19
N TYR A 298 8.15 -9.53 11.66
CA TYR A 298 7.59 -9.27 10.33
C TYR A 298 8.35 -9.98 9.24
N TYR A 299 9.68 -9.85 9.20
CA TYR A 299 10.47 -10.48 8.13
C TYR A 299 10.40 -12.01 8.19
N ILE A 300 10.26 -12.62 9.37
CA ILE A 300 10.02 -14.06 9.48
C ILE A 300 8.64 -14.44 8.92
N VAL A 301 7.58 -13.77 9.39
CA VAL A 301 6.19 -14.12 9.01
C VAL A 301 5.95 -13.82 7.53
N ALA A 302 6.28 -12.61 7.08
CA ALA A 302 6.01 -12.16 5.74
C ALA A 302 6.79 -12.96 4.68
N THR A 303 8.07 -13.27 4.92
CA THR A 303 8.85 -14.06 3.95
C THR A 303 8.41 -15.52 3.88
N ALA A 304 8.06 -16.13 5.02
CA ALA A 304 7.49 -17.48 5.06
C ALA A 304 6.22 -17.56 4.19
N GLU A 305 5.27 -16.67 4.42
CA GLU A 305 4.03 -16.63 3.63
C GLU A 305 4.29 -16.30 2.16
N ALA A 306 5.19 -15.35 1.87
CA ALA A 306 5.58 -15.01 0.49
C ALA A 306 6.13 -16.22 -0.26
N SER A 307 6.98 -17.03 0.38
CA SER A 307 7.59 -18.19 -0.27
C SER A 307 6.56 -19.23 -0.70
N SER A 308 5.48 -19.38 0.08
CA SER A 308 4.33 -20.22 -0.26
C SER A 308 3.45 -19.57 -1.33
N ASN A 309 3.10 -18.29 -1.16
CA ASN A 309 2.19 -17.58 -2.07
C ASN A 309 2.75 -17.47 -3.49
N LEU A 310 4.05 -17.20 -3.63
CA LEU A 310 4.75 -17.07 -4.91
C LEU A 310 5.12 -18.43 -5.53
N ALA A 311 4.84 -19.57 -4.88
CA ALA A 311 5.12 -20.88 -5.45
C ALA A 311 4.31 -21.16 -6.73
N ARG A 312 3.15 -20.50 -6.88
CA ARG A 312 2.26 -20.62 -8.06
C ARG A 312 2.84 -20.07 -9.37
N PHE A 313 3.86 -19.20 -9.28
CA PHE A 313 4.48 -18.60 -10.47
C PHE A 313 5.56 -19.54 -11.00
N ASP A 314 5.15 -20.37 -11.96
CA ASP A 314 5.90 -21.52 -12.43
C ASP A 314 5.98 -21.61 -13.98
N GLY A 315 5.29 -20.71 -14.67
CA GLY A 315 5.20 -20.63 -16.13
C GLY A 315 4.30 -21.68 -16.77
N ILE A 316 3.53 -22.46 -16.00
CA ILE A 316 2.65 -23.51 -16.54
C ILE A 316 1.30 -22.94 -16.94
N GLN A 317 0.61 -22.27 -16.02
CA GLN A 317 -0.75 -21.79 -16.27
C GLN A 317 -0.77 -20.38 -16.86
N TYR A 318 0.16 -19.52 -16.48
CA TYR A 318 0.21 -18.11 -16.88
C TYR A 318 1.59 -17.50 -16.65
N GLY A 319 1.77 -16.27 -17.15
CA GLY A 319 3.01 -15.50 -17.00
C GLY A 319 4.14 -15.97 -17.91
N LEU A 320 5.36 -15.56 -17.55
CA LEU A 320 6.58 -15.94 -18.25
C LEU A 320 6.77 -17.46 -18.23
N ARG A 321 7.15 -18.03 -19.37
CA ARG A 321 7.66 -19.40 -19.48
C ARG A 321 9.03 -19.37 -20.13
N SER A 322 10.07 -19.85 -19.43
CA SER A 322 11.41 -19.94 -20.00
C SER A 322 11.84 -21.40 -20.15
N LEU A 323 12.04 -21.83 -21.40
CA LEU A 323 12.53 -23.17 -21.69
C LEU A 323 14.05 -23.23 -21.45
N PRO A 324 14.55 -24.23 -20.71
CA PRO A 324 15.98 -24.43 -20.51
C PRO A 324 16.64 -24.87 -21.83
N GLY A 325 17.83 -24.33 -22.13
CA GLY A 325 18.57 -24.71 -23.34
C GLY A 325 19.15 -26.13 -23.30
N LYS A 326 19.30 -26.72 -22.11
CA LYS A 326 19.74 -28.10 -21.86
C LYS A 326 19.08 -28.63 -20.59
N THR A 327 18.77 -29.92 -20.55
CA THR A 327 18.32 -30.59 -19.32
C THR A 327 19.50 -30.79 -18.38
N ARG A 328 19.42 -30.24 -17.15
CA ARG A 328 20.40 -30.41 -16.06
C ARG A 328 19.91 -31.41 -15.02
N LYS A 329 18.59 -31.42 -14.75
CA LYS A 329 17.93 -32.35 -13.82
C LYS A 329 16.87 -33.15 -14.57
N THR A 330 15.66 -32.61 -14.65
CA THR A 330 14.56 -33.12 -15.48
C THR A 330 13.94 -31.94 -16.22
N ALA A 331 13.31 -32.18 -17.37
CA ALA A 331 12.75 -31.12 -18.19
C ALA A 331 11.79 -30.19 -17.41
N ILE A 332 10.97 -30.75 -16.52
CA ILE A 332 10.02 -29.97 -15.70
C ILE A 332 10.72 -29.19 -14.58
N VAL A 333 11.72 -29.78 -13.92
CA VAL A 333 12.46 -29.08 -12.86
C VAL A 333 13.29 -27.94 -13.46
N ASP A 334 13.92 -28.16 -14.61
CA ASP A 334 14.68 -27.13 -15.29
C ASP A 334 13.79 -26.00 -15.81
N LEU A 335 12.58 -26.32 -16.29
CA LEU A 335 11.57 -25.31 -16.65
C LEU A 335 11.22 -24.39 -15.47
N TYR A 336 10.94 -24.97 -14.30
CA TYR A 336 10.59 -24.21 -13.11
C TYR A 336 11.75 -23.33 -12.63
N GLU A 337 12.96 -23.89 -12.54
CA GLU A 337 14.14 -23.16 -12.09
C GLU A 337 14.47 -22.02 -13.05
N GLU A 338 14.50 -22.27 -14.35
CA GLU A 338 14.83 -21.28 -15.38
C GLU A 338 13.79 -20.15 -15.44
N THR A 339 12.50 -20.51 -15.37
CA THR A 339 11.41 -19.53 -15.41
C THR A 339 11.44 -18.62 -14.20
N ARG A 340 11.60 -19.19 -13.00
CA ARG A 340 11.63 -18.42 -11.75
C ARG A 340 12.90 -17.59 -11.64
N ASP A 341 14.05 -18.12 -12.09
CA ASP A 341 15.30 -17.38 -12.09
C ASP A 341 15.27 -16.18 -13.05
N LYS A 342 14.72 -16.32 -14.25
CA LYS A 342 14.60 -15.20 -15.19
C LYS A 342 13.46 -14.25 -14.86
N GLY A 343 12.40 -14.75 -14.24
CA GLY A 343 11.18 -14.02 -13.97
C GLY A 343 11.25 -13.12 -12.75
N PHE A 344 11.79 -13.61 -11.63
CA PHE A 344 11.89 -12.85 -10.40
C PHE A 344 13.15 -11.97 -10.36
N GLY A 345 13.04 -10.77 -9.80
CA GLY A 345 14.18 -9.97 -9.39
C GLY A 345 14.86 -10.49 -8.12
N ASN A 346 15.89 -9.76 -7.68
CA ASN A 346 16.75 -10.18 -6.57
C ASN A 346 16.01 -10.21 -5.21
N GLU A 347 15.15 -9.22 -4.94
CA GLU A 347 14.44 -9.13 -3.66
C GLU A 347 13.37 -10.24 -3.51
N PRO A 348 12.52 -10.54 -4.50
CA PRO A 348 11.67 -11.72 -4.44
C PRO A 348 12.43 -13.02 -4.23
N LYS A 349 13.54 -13.25 -4.95
CA LYS A 349 14.38 -14.45 -4.73
C LYS A 349 14.90 -14.52 -3.30
N ARG A 350 15.40 -13.42 -2.76
CA ARG A 350 15.88 -13.34 -1.36
C ARG A 350 14.79 -13.74 -0.38
N ARG A 351 13.60 -13.16 -0.51
CA ARG A 351 12.46 -13.44 0.37
C ARG A 351 11.93 -14.86 0.22
N ILE A 352 11.89 -15.41 -1.00
CA ILE A 352 11.51 -16.82 -1.24
C ILE A 352 12.50 -17.77 -0.54
N MET A 353 13.81 -17.53 -0.66
CA MET A 353 14.84 -18.35 -0.01
C MET A 353 14.72 -18.30 1.52
N LEU A 354 14.60 -17.10 2.10
CA LEU A 354 14.43 -16.91 3.55
C LEU A 354 13.15 -17.56 4.08
N GLY A 355 12.04 -17.42 3.34
CA GLY A 355 10.77 -18.02 3.71
C GLY A 355 10.79 -19.55 3.66
N THR A 356 11.37 -20.10 2.59
CA THR A 356 11.51 -21.55 2.43
C THR A 356 12.38 -22.14 3.54
N TYR A 357 13.46 -21.45 3.93
CA TYR A 357 14.28 -21.84 5.08
C TYR A 357 13.49 -21.78 6.39
N SER A 358 12.77 -20.68 6.64
CA SER A 358 11.98 -20.48 7.87
C SER A 358 10.84 -21.49 8.04
N LEU A 359 10.37 -22.09 6.95
CA LEU A 359 9.34 -23.14 6.93
C LEU A 359 9.90 -24.56 6.85
N SER A 360 11.21 -24.72 6.69
CA SER A 360 11.82 -26.04 6.51
C SER A 360 11.78 -26.89 7.80
N SER A 361 11.74 -28.21 7.61
CA SER A 361 11.77 -29.17 8.72
C SER A 361 13.00 -28.96 9.59
N GLY A 362 12.81 -28.94 10.91
CA GLY A 362 13.85 -28.63 11.90
C GLY A 362 13.99 -27.13 12.24
N TYR A 363 13.51 -26.23 11.38
CA TYR A 363 13.60 -24.77 11.59
C TYR A 363 12.23 -24.11 11.80
N TYR A 364 11.14 -24.72 11.36
CA TYR A 364 9.76 -24.20 11.50
C TYR A 364 9.44 -23.70 12.92
N ASP A 365 9.71 -24.50 13.95
CA ASP A 365 9.41 -24.17 15.35
C ASP A 365 10.24 -22.99 15.88
N ALA A 366 11.49 -22.90 15.42
CA ALA A 366 12.46 -21.90 15.85
C ALA A 366 12.25 -20.55 15.17
N TYR A 367 11.75 -20.54 13.93
CA TYR A 367 11.53 -19.34 13.13
C TYR A 367 10.05 -19.00 13.02
N TYR A 368 9.30 -19.65 12.12
CA TYR A 368 7.93 -19.23 11.79
C TYR A 368 6.98 -19.32 12.99
N LEU A 369 6.94 -20.45 13.70
CA LEU A 369 6.09 -20.59 14.89
C LEU A 369 6.50 -19.61 16.01
N ARG A 370 7.81 -19.37 16.17
CA ARG A 370 8.31 -18.38 17.14
C ARG A 370 7.87 -16.98 16.78
N GLY A 371 7.97 -16.60 15.50
CA GLY A 371 7.49 -15.32 14.97
C GLY A 371 6.00 -15.12 15.24
N LEU A 372 5.17 -16.15 15.00
CA LEU A 372 3.73 -16.08 15.31
C LEU A 372 3.44 -15.88 16.80
N LYS A 373 4.24 -16.48 17.69
CA LYS A 373 4.14 -16.27 19.14
C LYS A 373 4.51 -14.84 19.54
N VAL A 374 5.59 -14.30 18.98
CA VAL A 374 5.99 -12.90 19.24
C VAL A 374 4.98 -11.91 18.66
N ARG A 375 4.41 -12.19 17.48
CA ARG A 375 3.29 -11.42 16.91
C ARG A 375 2.12 -11.31 17.89
N THR A 376 1.83 -12.38 18.63
CA THR A 376 0.78 -12.36 19.67
C THR A 376 1.13 -11.40 20.81
N LEU A 377 2.40 -11.32 21.21
CA LEU A 377 2.87 -10.37 22.23
C LEU A 377 2.77 -8.93 21.73
N ILE A 378 3.20 -8.66 20.50
CA ILE A 378 3.07 -7.34 19.87
C ILE A 378 1.61 -6.91 19.83
N LYS A 379 0.69 -7.80 19.41
CA LYS A 379 -0.75 -7.49 19.44
C LYS A 379 -1.24 -7.16 20.86
N ARG A 380 -0.79 -7.92 21.87
CA ARG A 380 -1.17 -7.69 23.26
C ARG A 380 -0.74 -6.31 23.75
N ASP A 381 0.41 -5.80 23.31
CA ASP A 381 0.85 -4.45 23.67
C ASP A 381 -0.16 -3.39 23.22
N PHE A 382 -0.66 -3.49 21.99
CA PHE A 382 -1.73 -2.59 21.50
C PHE A 382 -3.04 -2.81 22.25
N ASP A 383 -3.43 -4.06 22.52
CA ASP A 383 -4.64 -4.36 23.29
C ASP A 383 -4.60 -3.74 24.71
N GLU A 384 -3.43 -3.72 25.36
CA GLU A 384 -3.24 -3.06 26.65
C GLU A 384 -3.22 -1.53 26.51
N ALA A 385 -2.53 -0.98 25.50
CA ALA A 385 -2.48 0.45 25.26
C ALA A 385 -3.88 1.06 25.02
N PHE A 386 -4.69 0.41 24.18
CA PHE A 386 -6.06 0.86 23.86
C PHE A 386 -7.05 0.78 25.03
N LYS A 387 -6.67 0.22 26.19
CA LYS A 387 -7.45 0.37 27.43
C LYS A 387 -7.31 1.78 28.04
N THR A 388 -6.27 2.51 27.64
CA THR A 388 -5.90 3.81 28.23
C THR A 388 -6.01 4.98 27.26
N CYS A 389 -5.99 4.71 25.95
CA CYS A 389 -6.11 5.71 24.89
C CYS A 389 -7.06 5.25 23.76
N ASP A 390 -7.60 6.22 23.03
CA ASP A 390 -8.50 6.01 21.89
C ASP A 390 -7.72 5.85 20.58
N ALA A 391 -6.56 6.49 20.48
CA ALA A 391 -5.67 6.44 19.32
C ALA A 391 -4.20 6.46 19.77
N ILE A 392 -3.28 6.10 18.87
CA ILE A 392 -1.84 6.16 19.10
C ILE A 392 -1.22 7.03 18.01
N ILE A 393 -0.30 7.91 18.38
CA ILE A 393 0.42 8.77 17.44
C ILE A 393 1.92 8.43 17.42
N SER A 394 2.50 8.47 16.23
CA SER A 394 3.94 8.34 16.00
C SER A 394 4.32 8.98 14.67
N PRO A 395 5.62 9.22 14.41
CA PRO A 395 6.10 9.37 13.04
C PRO A 395 5.71 8.14 12.21
N THR A 396 5.39 8.34 10.93
CA THR A 396 5.16 7.21 10.00
C THR A 396 6.47 6.58 9.55
N ALA A 397 7.53 7.36 9.40
CA ALA A 397 8.85 6.92 8.98
C ALA A 397 9.94 7.60 9.84
N PRO A 398 11.11 6.98 10.01
CA PRO A 398 12.19 7.54 10.83
C PRO A 398 12.93 8.71 10.17
N THR A 399 12.83 8.84 8.84
CA THR A 399 13.46 9.90 8.05
C THR A 399 12.46 10.44 7.03
N THR A 400 12.78 11.55 6.38
CA THR A 400 12.13 11.94 5.13
C THR A 400 12.54 11.00 3.97
N ALA A 401 11.95 11.20 2.79
CA ALA A 401 12.25 10.42 1.60
C ALA A 401 13.75 10.44 1.29
N PHE A 402 14.42 9.30 1.25
CA PHE A 402 15.87 9.21 0.95
C PHE A 402 16.16 9.26 -0.56
N LYS A 403 17.43 9.41 -0.94
CA LYS A 403 17.82 9.45 -2.36
C LYS A 403 17.68 8.08 -3.02
N ILE A 404 17.35 8.08 -4.31
CA ILE A 404 17.37 6.86 -5.12
C ILE A 404 18.79 6.26 -5.09
N GLY A 405 18.89 4.97 -4.79
CA GLY A 405 20.13 4.21 -4.67
C GLY A 405 20.80 4.26 -3.29
N GLU A 406 20.34 5.13 -2.38
CA GLU A 406 20.99 5.36 -1.08
C GLU A 406 21.01 4.10 -0.20
N LYS A 407 19.90 3.37 -0.16
CA LYS A 407 19.72 2.16 0.66
C LYS A 407 19.72 0.86 -0.15
N ALA A 408 19.87 0.91 -1.47
CA ALA A 408 19.72 -0.24 -2.36
C ALA A 408 20.75 -1.37 -2.13
N LYS A 409 21.91 -1.04 -1.55
CA LYS A 409 22.99 -2.01 -1.26
C LYS A 409 22.93 -2.61 0.15
N ASP A 410 22.11 -2.05 1.04
CA ASP A 410 21.95 -2.51 2.42
C ASP A 410 20.47 -2.82 2.71
N PRO A 411 20.05 -4.09 2.51
CA PRO A 411 18.68 -4.52 2.79
C PRO A 411 18.24 -4.22 4.22
N LEU A 412 19.12 -4.28 5.21
CA LEU A 412 18.75 -4.02 6.61
C LEU A 412 18.38 -2.55 6.80
N SER A 413 19.16 -1.62 6.23
CA SER A 413 18.83 -0.19 6.25
C SER A 413 17.49 0.11 5.58
N MET A 414 17.16 -0.61 4.49
CA MET A 414 15.86 -0.49 3.83
C MET A 414 14.74 -0.95 4.75
N TYR A 415 14.91 -2.11 5.40
CA TYR A 415 13.92 -2.72 6.29
C TYR A 415 13.63 -1.88 7.54
N LEU A 416 14.62 -1.15 8.05
CA LEU A 416 14.45 -0.22 9.16
C LEU A 416 13.61 1.02 8.79
N SER A 417 13.36 1.27 7.49
CA SER A 417 12.46 2.36 7.06
C SER A 417 11.00 2.11 7.48
N ASP A 418 10.63 0.86 7.77
CA ASP A 418 9.27 0.43 8.11
C ASP A 418 9.07 0.24 9.64
N ILE A 419 10.04 0.66 10.46
CA ILE A 419 10.08 0.37 11.90
C ILE A 419 8.83 0.83 12.66
N PHE A 420 8.22 1.96 12.25
CA PHE A 420 7.02 2.51 12.88
C PHE A 420 5.71 2.02 12.24
N THR A 421 5.78 1.31 11.11
CA THR A 421 4.58 0.89 10.37
C THR A 421 4.22 -0.57 10.59
N ILE A 422 5.22 -1.45 10.71
CA ILE A 422 5.07 -2.91 10.73
C ILE A 422 4.14 -3.40 11.86
N SER A 423 4.26 -2.81 13.05
CA SER A 423 3.51 -3.26 14.24
C SER A 423 1.99 -3.19 14.06
N ALA A 424 1.50 -2.27 13.23
CA ALA A 424 0.09 -2.17 12.89
C ALA A 424 -0.41 -3.37 12.07
N ASN A 425 0.40 -3.89 11.13
CA ASN A 425 0.06 -5.08 10.34
C ASN A 425 0.13 -6.34 11.19
N LEU A 426 1.18 -6.47 12.01
CA LEU A 426 1.32 -7.59 12.94
C LEU A 426 0.13 -7.68 13.91
N SER A 427 -0.40 -6.54 14.35
CA SER A 427 -1.54 -6.46 15.26
C SER A 427 -2.91 -6.45 14.57
N GLY A 428 -2.95 -6.30 13.24
CA GLY A 428 -4.18 -6.26 12.44
C GLY A 428 -5.02 -4.98 12.58
N ILE A 429 -4.50 -3.95 13.24
CA ILE A 429 -5.21 -2.70 13.55
C ILE A 429 -5.19 -1.70 12.37
N PRO A 430 -6.18 -0.81 12.22
CA PRO A 430 -6.11 0.26 11.23
C PRO A 430 -5.01 1.27 11.57
N ALA A 431 -4.41 1.91 10.55
CA ALA A 431 -3.43 2.98 10.72
C ALA A 431 -3.46 3.93 9.53
N ILE A 432 -3.38 5.23 9.80
CA ILE A 432 -3.40 6.29 8.78
C ILE A 432 -2.12 7.13 8.87
N SER A 433 -1.55 7.50 7.72
CA SER A 433 -0.50 8.50 7.61
C SER A 433 -1.10 9.79 7.08
N ILE A 434 -0.82 10.90 7.77
CA ILE A 434 -1.28 12.25 7.42
C ILE A 434 -0.02 13.16 7.40
N PRO A 435 0.17 14.00 6.37
CA PRO A 435 1.29 14.93 6.32
C PRO A 435 1.29 15.90 7.49
N CYS A 436 2.44 16.10 8.15
CA CYS A 436 2.57 16.98 9.31
C CYS A 436 3.71 18.01 9.21
N GLY A 437 4.41 18.09 8.06
CA GLY A 437 5.48 19.06 7.84
C GLY A 437 6.30 18.79 6.58
N PHE A 438 7.21 19.72 6.27
CA PHE A 438 8.25 19.62 5.24
C PHE A 438 9.63 19.82 5.90
N SER A 439 10.69 19.34 5.24
CA SER A 439 12.11 19.45 5.62
C SER A 439 12.90 19.96 4.43
#